data_AF-X0ZQM5-F1
#
_entry.id   AF-X0ZQM5-F1
#
_cell.length_a   1.000
_cell.length_b   1.000
_cell.length_c   1.000
_cell.angle_alpha   90.00
_cell.angle_beta   90.00
_cell.angle_gamma   90.00
#
_symmetry.space_group_name_H-M   'P 1'
#
loop_
_entity.id
_entity.type
_entity.pdbx_description
1 polymer ?
#
loop_
_entity_poly.entity_id
_entity_poly.type
_entity_poly.pdbx_seq_one_letter_code
_entity_poly.pdbx_strand_id
1 'polypeptide(L)'
;MGCLNFSFYDTVRKTFRYKQAGRGGTGTVFRNKNIKAIIVKFSKVTSDINHPADKERVKKIGRTYIKEIKTLDPKQNEMAKVGTSYLVTIMNDFDLLPTNNFKFGSHQDAVNLGKEAYRKRFHPGFDGCWIGCPIACAHTVKDFVLKTGPSKGEAVWVDGPEYETIAGCGSNWGIFDPDFIIELNSLTFSIVGIPSWVQPRRL
;
A
#
# COMPACT_ATOMS: atom_id res chain seq x y z
N MET A 1 10.66 -5.42 -16.48
CA MET A 1 11.54 -5.10 -15.33
C MET A 1 10.92 -5.76 -14.09
N GLY A 2 11.68 -6.54 -13.30
CA GLY A 2 11.12 -7.26 -12.15
C GLY A 2 11.05 -6.42 -10.87
N CYS A 3 9.98 -6.58 -10.08
CA CYS A 3 9.83 -5.99 -8.75
C CYS A 3 10.21 -6.98 -7.64
N LEU A 4 10.51 -6.46 -6.45
CA LEU A 4 10.69 -7.27 -5.25
C LEU A 4 9.55 -6.97 -4.27
N ASN A 5 8.80 -8.00 -3.90
CA ASN A 5 7.83 -7.92 -2.81
C ASN A 5 8.52 -8.24 -1.49
N PHE A 6 8.22 -7.47 -0.46
CA PHE A 6 8.60 -7.81 0.90
C PHE A 6 7.33 -7.95 1.73
N SER A 7 7.26 -9.05 2.47
CA SER A 7 6.18 -9.31 3.39
C SER A 7 6.71 -9.52 4.80
N PHE A 8 5.91 -9.15 5.78
CA PHE A 8 6.17 -9.45 7.17
C PHE A 8 4.88 -9.86 7.86
N TYR A 9 5.01 -10.69 8.89
CA TYR A 9 3.88 -11.13 9.69
C TYR A 9 3.57 -10.06 10.75
N ASP A 10 2.37 -9.48 10.68
CA ASP A 10 1.83 -8.60 11.70
C ASP A 10 1.29 -9.46 12.85
N THR A 11 2.04 -9.52 13.94
CA THR A 11 1.69 -10.33 15.12
C THR A 11 0.44 -9.83 15.84
N VAL A 12 0.10 -8.54 15.72
CA VAL A 12 -1.09 -7.95 16.35
C VAL A 12 -2.33 -8.35 15.58
N ARG A 13 -2.26 -8.30 14.24
CA ARG A 13 -3.39 -8.63 13.35
C ARG A 13 -3.46 -10.09 12.94
N LYS A 14 -2.43 -10.87 13.24
CA LYS A 14 -2.28 -12.27 12.83
C LYS A 14 -2.39 -12.46 11.31
N THR A 15 -1.87 -11.51 10.53
CA THR A 15 -1.91 -11.54 9.05
C THR A 15 -0.57 -11.14 8.44
N PHE A 16 -0.36 -11.48 7.17
CA PHE A 16 0.78 -11.00 6.40
C PHE A 16 0.47 -9.65 5.77
N ARG A 17 1.46 -8.78 5.78
CA ARG A 17 1.39 -7.45 5.16
C ARG A 17 2.42 -7.37 4.05
N TYR A 18 2.08 -6.68 2.97
CA TYR A 18 2.90 -6.58 1.77
C TYR A 18 3.32 -5.13 1.51
N LYS A 19 4.58 -4.97 1.13
CA LYS A 19 5.13 -3.72 0.58
C LYS A 19 6.01 -4.06 -0.62
N GLN A 20 6.34 -3.08 -1.46
CA GLN A 20 7.03 -3.34 -2.72
C GLN A 20 8.24 -2.42 -2.95
N ALA A 21 9.34 -3.00 -3.42
CA ALA A 21 10.37 -2.30 -4.16
C ALA A 21 10.07 -2.49 -5.64
N GLY A 22 9.15 -1.67 -6.14
CA GLY A 22 8.51 -1.86 -7.45
C GLY A 22 9.36 -1.45 -8.65
N ARG A 23 10.31 -0.51 -8.47
CA ARG A 23 11.07 0.12 -9.56
C ARG A 23 12.55 -0.24 -9.52
N GLY A 24 13.25 -0.06 -10.63
CA GLY A 24 14.70 -0.25 -10.73
C GLY A 24 15.17 -1.69 -10.99
N GLY A 25 14.25 -2.64 -11.18
CA GLY A 25 14.60 -3.99 -11.63
C GLY A 25 15.21 -4.90 -10.55
N THR A 26 14.98 -4.60 -9.27
CA THR A 26 15.50 -5.38 -8.13
C THR A 26 15.11 -6.86 -8.22
N GLY A 27 13.89 -7.18 -8.66
CA GLY A 27 13.46 -8.56 -8.89
C GLY A 27 14.24 -9.26 -10.01
N THR A 28 14.64 -8.54 -11.04
CA THR A 28 15.51 -9.06 -12.11
C THR A 28 16.91 -9.38 -11.58
N VAL A 29 17.46 -8.53 -10.70
CA VAL A 29 18.74 -8.80 -10.04
C VAL A 29 18.68 -10.09 -9.22
N PHE A 30 17.61 -10.31 -8.45
CA PHE A 30 17.39 -11.55 -7.70
C PHE A 30 17.32 -12.77 -8.61
N ARG A 31 16.52 -12.68 -9.68
CA ARG A 31 16.41 -13.75 -10.69
C ARG A 31 17.76 -14.10 -11.31
N ASN A 32 18.54 -13.11 -11.74
CA ASN A 32 19.84 -13.33 -12.37
C ASN A 32 20.89 -13.94 -11.42
N LYS A 33 20.73 -13.70 -10.12
CA LYS A 33 21.56 -14.32 -9.07
C LYS A 33 21.01 -15.66 -8.59
N ASN A 34 19.94 -16.18 -9.20
CA ASN A 34 19.22 -17.38 -8.77
C ASN A 34 18.75 -17.31 -7.29
N ILE A 35 18.44 -16.11 -6.79
CA ILE A 35 17.92 -15.90 -5.44
C ILE A 35 16.39 -15.86 -5.52
N LYS A 36 15.72 -16.84 -4.91
CA LYS A 36 14.26 -16.91 -4.89
C LYS A 36 13.63 -16.03 -3.81
N ALA A 37 14.20 -16.03 -2.61
CA ALA A 37 13.72 -15.24 -1.48
C ALA A 37 14.84 -15.07 -0.45
N ILE A 38 14.70 -14.05 0.40
CA ILE A 38 15.48 -13.90 1.63
C ILE A 38 14.47 -13.93 2.77
N ILE A 39 14.66 -14.87 3.69
CA ILE A 39 13.79 -15.05 4.85
C ILE A 39 14.57 -14.66 6.09
N VAL A 40 14.05 -13.68 6.84
CA VAL A 40 14.62 -13.24 8.10
C VAL A 40 13.68 -13.65 9.22
N LYS A 41 14.14 -14.52 10.12
CA LYS A 41 13.45 -14.86 11.36
C LYS A 41 14.17 -14.18 12.50
N PHE A 42 13.46 -13.28 13.18
CA PHE A 42 13.98 -12.58 14.35
C PHE A 42 13.11 -12.89 15.57
N SER A 43 13.72 -13.34 16.66
CA SER A 43 13.01 -13.94 17.80
C SER A 43 12.33 -12.91 18.72
N LYS A 44 12.86 -11.68 18.84
CA LYS A 44 12.30 -10.70 19.78
C LYS A 44 12.49 -9.25 19.33
N VAL A 45 11.52 -8.71 18.60
CA VAL A 45 11.49 -7.28 18.27
C VAL A 45 11.11 -6.48 19.51
N THR A 46 12.03 -5.66 20.02
CA THR A 46 11.78 -4.74 21.14
C THR A 46 12.10 -3.31 20.73
N SER A 47 11.63 -2.33 21.50
CA SER A 47 11.94 -0.91 21.27
C SER A 47 13.41 -0.54 21.52
N ASP A 48 14.22 -1.46 22.06
CA ASP A 48 15.62 -1.24 22.41
C ASP A 48 16.60 -2.02 21.52
N ILE A 49 16.09 -2.73 20.51
CA ILE A 49 16.85 -3.64 19.65
C ILE A 49 17.99 -2.93 18.89
N ASN A 50 17.86 -1.65 18.63
CA ASN A 50 18.83 -0.84 17.89
C ASN A 50 19.88 -0.17 18.80
N HIS A 51 19.86 -0.42 20.12
CA HIS A 51 20.81 0.09 21.10
C HIS A 51 21.13 1.59 20.90
N PRO A 52 20.13 2.48 20.99
CA PRO A 52 20.33 3.89 20.71
C PRO A 52 21.29 4.50 21.73
N ALA A 53 22.24 5.31 21.27
CA ALA A 53 23.23 5.97 22.13
C ALA A 53 22.58 6.82 23.24
N ASP A 54 21.42 7.43 22.95
CA ASP A 54 20.61 8.18 23.92
C ASP A 54 19.13 7.77 23.79
N LYS A 55 18.77 6.73 24.52
CA LYS A 55 17.43 6.13 24.52
C LYS A 55 16.34 7.10 24.97
N GLU A 56 16.60 7.89 26.00
CA GLU A 56 15.59 8.81 26.56
C GLU A 56 15.33 9.98 25.62
N ARG A 57 16.36 10.50 24.94
CA ARG A 57 16.17 11.51 23.89
C ARG A 57 15.35 10.99 22.72
N VAL A 58 15.66 9.80 22.21
CA VAL A 58 14.90 9.18 21.10
C VAL A 58 13.43 9.01 21.50
N LYS A 59 13.16 8.50 22.70
CA LYS A 59 11.81 8.32 23.22
C LYS A 59 11.05 9.64 23.38
N LYS A 60 11.70 10.68 23.91
CA LYS A 60 11.12 12.02 24.07
C LYS A 60 10.74 12.62 22.72
N ILE A 61 11.68 12.66 21.77
CA ILE A 61 11.45 13.22 20.42
C ILE A 61 10.42 12.41 19.65
N GLY A 62 10.49 11.07 19.72
CA GLY A 62 9.52 10.19 19.08
C GLY A 62 8.09 10.47 19.55
N ARG A 63 7.87 10.68 20.85
CA ARG A 63 6.54 11.07 21.39
C ARG A 63 6.07 12.42 20.85
N THR A 64 6.96 13.40 20.76
CA THR A 64 6.65 14.72 20.18
C THR A 64 6.19 14.59 18.74
N TYR A 65 6.95 13.90 17.88
CA TYR A 65 6.58 13.72 16.47
C TYR A 65 5.32 12.88 16.29
N ILE A 66 5.11 11.83 17.07
CA ILE A 66 3.87 11.05 17.03
C ILE A 66 2.66 11.95 17.33
N LYS A 67 2.77 12.81 18.36
CA LYS A 67 1.69 13.73 18.73
C LYS A 67 1.44 14.76 17.62
N GLU A 68 2.49 15.34 17.08
CA GLU A 68 2.42 16.33 16.01
C GLU A 68 1.80 15.74 14.75
N ILE A 69 2.30 14.62 14.25
CA ILE A 69 1.79 13.93 13.06
C ILE A 69 0.30 13.59 13.23
N LYS A 70 -0.10 13.03 14.37
CA LYS A 70 -1.52 12.71 14.63
C LYS A 70 -2.42 13.94 14.71
N THR A 71 -1.87 15.08 15.11
CA THR A 71 -2.60 16.35 15.23
C THR A 71 -2.75 17.03 13.88
N LEU A 72 -1.72 16.93 13.02
CA LEU A 72 -1.65 17.63 11.75
C LEU A 72 -2.22 16.83 10.58
N ASP A 73 -2.09 15.50 10.56
CA ASP A 73 -2.56 14.67 9.45
C ASP A 73 -4.05 14.92 9.09
N PRO A 74 -5.00 15.00 10.04
CA PRO A 74 -6.40 15.29 9.71
C PRO A 74 -6.66 16.70 9.15
N LYS A 75 -5.71 17.63 9.34
CA LYS A 75 -5.79 19.02 8.85
C LYS A 75 -5.01 19.22 7.54
N GLN A 76 -4.25 18.21 7.13
CA GLN A 76 -3.42 18.22 5.92
C GLN A 76 -4.01 17.22 4.91
N ASN A 77 -3.42 16.03 4.85
CA ASN A 77 -3.66 15.07 3.77
C ASN A 77 -4.63 13.94 4.19
N GLU A 78 -4.83 13.75 5.49
CA GLU A 78 -5.63 12.67 6.08
C GLU A 78 -5.15 11.26 5.65
N MET A 79 -3.83 11.09 5.49
CA MET A 79 -3.23 9.85 4.99
C MET A 79 -3.53 8.66 5.89
N ALA A 80 -3.75 8.89 7.19
CA ALA A 80 -4.13 7.84 8.12
C ALA A 80 -5.51 7.22 7.82
N LYS A 81 -6.37 7.88 7.03
CA LYS A 81 -7.69 7.34 6.64
C LYS A 81 -7.82 7.02 5.16
N VAL A 82 -7.16 7.78 4.29
CA VAL A 82 -7.34 7.69 2.83
C VAL A 82 -6.05 7.39 2.09
N GLY A 83 -4.94 7.22 2.82
CA GLY A 83 -3.64 6.92 2.25
C GLY A 83 -3.20 7.97 1.25
N THR A 84 -2.54 7.54 0.19
CA THR A 84 -2.10 8.43 -0.89
C THR A 84 -3.21 8.79 -1.88
N SER A 85 -4.39 8.15 -1.81
CA SER A 85 -5.50 8.40 -2.75
C SER A 85 -6.02 9.85 -2.76
N TYR A 86 -5.77 10.61 -1.68
CA TYR A 86 -6.10 12.04 -1.62
C TYR A 86 -5.47 12.85 -2.77
N LEU A 87 -4.32 12.39 -3.27
CA LEU A 87 -3.53 13.11 -4.26
C LEU A 87 -4.19 13.09 -5.65
N VAL A 88 -5.07 12.13 -5.95
CA VAL A 88 -5.76 12.05 -7.24
C VAL A 88 -6.57 13.33 -7.50
N THR A 89 -7.34 13.78 -6.50
CA THR A 89 -8.17 14.98 -6.62
C THR A 89 -7.30 16.22 -6.83
N ILE A 90 -6.26 16.38 -6.02
CA ILE A 90 -5.31 17.51 -6.17
C ILE A 90 -4.70 17.50 -7.56
N MET A 91 -4.18 16.37 -8.02
CA MET A 91 -3.52 16.29 -9.32
C MET A 91 -4.51 16.60 -10.46
N ASN A 92 -5.78 16.19 -10.33
CA ASN A 92 -6.80 16.51 -11.32
C ASN A 92 -7.16 18.01 -11.33
N ASP A 93 -7.25 18.65 -10.17
CA ASP A 93 -7.62 20.06 -10.03
C ASP A 93 -6.54 21.02 -10.57
N PHE A 94 -5.28 20.56 -10.62
CA PHE A 94 -4.14 21.33 -11.11
C PHE A 94 -3.66 20.91 -12.51
N ASP A 95 -4.45 20.11 -13.25
CA ASP A 95 -4.10 19.58 -14.59
C ASP A 95 -2.79 18.78 -14.63
N LEU A 96 -2.50 18.01 -13.57
CA LEU A 96 -1.31 17.17 -13.40
C LEU A 96 -1.61 15.66 -13.32
N LEU A 97 -2.88 15.24 -13.34
CA LEU A 97 -3.26 13.84 -13.30
C LEU A 97 -3.01 13.20 -14.68
N PRO A 98 -2.06 12.24 -14.80
CA PRO A 98 -1.81 11.59 -16.08
C PRO A 98 -3.06 10.86 -16.56
N THR A 99 -3.55 11.26 -17.73
CA THR A 99 -4.82 10.79 -18.28
C THR A 99 -4.66 10.38 -19.73
N ASN A 100 -5.16 9.20 -20.09
CA ASN A 100 -5.10 8.63 -21.45
C ASN A 100 -3.69 8.68 -22.07
N ASN A 101 -2.75 8.03 -21.41
CA ASN A 101 -1.33 7.98 -21.75
C ASN A 101 -0.68 9.37 -21.81
N PHE A 102 -0.82 10.12 -20.70
CA PHE A 102 -0.31 11.50 -20.56
C PHE A 102 -0.82 12.50 -21.61
N LYS A 103 -1.86 12.15 -22.37
CA LYS A 103 -2.46 13.06 -23.39
C LYS A 103 -3.14 14.26 -22.74
N PHE A 104 -3.67 14.06 -21.53
CA PHE A 104 -4.36 15.09 -20.75
C PHE A 104 -3.88 15.09 -19.30
N GLY A 105 -4.07 16.23 -18.63
CA GLY A 105 -3.74 16.44 -17.21
C GLY A 105 -4.92 16.29 -16.26
N SER A 106 -6.14 16.08 -16.78
CA SER A 106 -7.35 15.98 -15.98
C SER A 106 -8.44 15.19 -16.71
N HIS A 107 -9.42 14.70 -15.96
CA HIS A 107 -10.62 14.03 -16.47
C HIS A 107 -11.81 14.26 -15.54
N GLN A 108 -13.01 14.44 -16.11
CA GLN A 108 -14.23 14.62 -15.32
C GLN A 108 -14.52 13.43 -14.38
N ASP A 109 -14.22 12.22 -14.82
CA ASP A 109 -14.47 10.98 -14.04
C ASP A 109 -13.36 10.68 -13.00
N ALA A 110 -12.33 11.52 -12.88
CA ALA A 110 -11.26 11.34 -11.89
C ALA A 110 -11.78 11.32 -10.45
N VAL A 111 -12.94 11.94 -10.19
CA VAL A 111 -13.64 11.89 -8.89
C VAL A 111 -13.92 10.45 -8.42
N ASN A 112 -14.11 9.51 -9.35
CA ASN A 112 -14.34 8.09 -9.05
C ASN A 112 -13.10 7.37 -8.52
N LEU A 113 -11.92 7.98 -8.68
CA LEU A 113 -10.63 7.44 -8.26
C LEU A 113 -10.04 8.21 -7.07
N GLY A 114 -10.73 9.25 -6.59
CA GLY A 114 -10.24 10.13 -5.55
C GLY A 114 -10.41 9.60 -4.13
N LYS A 115 -10.03 10.46 -3.18
CA LYS A 115 -10.15 10.28 -1.73
C LYS A 115 -11.44 9.58 -1.29
N GLU A 116 -12.59 10.09 -1.71
CA GLU A 116 -13.90 9.62 -1.24
C GLU A 116 -14.28 8.25 -1.80
N ALA A 117 -13.75 7.88 -2.98
CA ALA A 117 -13.97 6.56 -3.56
C ALA A 117 -13.28 5.47 -2.73
N TYR A 118 -12.06 5.74 -2.26
CA TYR A 118 -11.27 4.79 -1.48
C TYR A 118 -11.56 4.83 0.01
N ARG A 119 -11.94 5.97 0.58
CA ARG A 119 -12.34 6.09 1.99
C ARG A 119 -13.39 5.06 2.42
N LYS A 120 -14.35 4.76 1.54
CA LYS A 120 -15.43 3.79 1.80
C LYS A 120 -14.99 2.33 1.66
N ARG A 121 -13.88 2.09 0.97
CA ARG A 121 -13.37 0.75 0.62
C ARG A 121 -12.23 0.31 1.53
N PHE A 122 -11.44 1.26 2.02
CA PHE A 122 -10.35 0.96 2.93
C PHE A 122 -10.87 0.49 4.27
N HIS A 123 -10.30 -0.62 4.72
CA HIS A 123 -10.53 -1.15 6.05
C HIS A 123 -10.02 -0.13 7.08
N PRO A 124 -10.80 0.21 8.12
CA PRO A 124 -10.44 1.25 9.11
C PRO A 124 -9.25 0.87 10.01
N GLY A 125 -8.63 -0.29 9.79
CA GLY A 125 -7.47 -0.75 10.53
C GLY A 125 -6.18 -0.06 10.09
N PHE A 126 -5.35 0.30 11.07
CA PHE A 126 -4.06 0.98 10.88
C PHE A 126 -2.99 0.17 10.08
N ASP A 127 -2.73 0.48 8.81
CA ASP A 127 -1.74 -0.25 8.02
C ASP A 127 -0.43 0.57 7.84
N GLY A 128 0.43 0.65 8.86
CA GLY A 128 1.72 1.38 8.78
C GLY A 128 2.94 0.52 8.43
N CYS A 129 3.92 1.00 7.67
CA CYS A 129 5.00 0.17 7.12
C CYS A 129 5.76 -0.69 8.14
N TRP A 130 5.92 -0.19 9.37
CA TRP A 130 6.56 -0.91 10.48
C TRP A 130 5.96 -0.50 11.82
N ILE A 131 6.26 -1.26 12.88
CA ILE A 131 5.85 -0.96 14.25
C ILE A 131 6.30 0.46 14.61
N GLY A 132 5.35 1.29 15.07
CA GLY A 132 5.61 2.66 15.50
C GLY A 132 5.43 3.73 14.43
N CYS A 133 5.12 3.39 13.17
CA CYS A 133 4.83 4.37 12.11
C CYS A 133 3.58 5.20 12.45
N PRO A 134 3.67 6.50 12.82
CA PRO A 134 2.53 7.23 13.36
C PRO A 134 1.44 7.58 12.34
N ILE A 135 1.80 7.65 11.06
CA ILE A 135 0.88 8.04 9.97
C ILE A 135 0.06 6.86 9.46
N ALA A 136 0.67 5.67 9.36
CA ALA A 136 0.07 4.48 8.75
C ALA A 136 -0.70 4.76 7.45
N CYS A 137 0.02 5.28 6.46
CA CYS A 137 -0.57 5.72 5.21
C CYS A 137 -0.96 4.60 4.24
N ALA A 138 -0.46 3.38 4.45
CA ALA A 138 -0.93 2.28 3.63
C ALA A 138 -2.29 1.82 4.14
N HIS A 139 -3.06 1.19 3.26
CA HIS A 139 -4.42 0.75 3.51
C HIS A 139 -4.65 -0.61 2.89
N THR A 140 -5.73 -1.26 3.27
CA THR A 140 -6.11 -2.55 2.70
C THR A 140 -7.60 -2.57 2.41
N VAL A 141 -8.01 -3.13 1.28
CA VAL A 141 -9.40 -3.51 1.04
C VAL A 141 -9.59 -4.94 1.52
N LYS A 142 -10.47 -5.12 2.50
CA LYS A 142 -10.75 -6.41 3.13
C LYS A 142 -11.87 -7.12 2.38
N ASP A 143 -11.73 -8.45 2.24
CA ASP A 143 -12.74 -9.35 1.67
C ASP A 143 -13.19 -8.95 0.24
N PHE A 144 -12.26 -8.41 -0.56
CA PHE A 144 -12.53 -8.07 -1.95
C PHE A 144 -12.70 -9.34 -2.78
N VAL A 145 -13.83 -9.47 -3.48
CA VAL A 145 -14.14 -10.64 -4.31
C VAL A 145 -13.57 -10.43 -5.71
N LEU A 146 -12.63 -11.29 -6.11
CA LEU A 146 -12.00 -11.24 -7.43
C LEU A 146 -13.04 -11.54 -8.52
N LYS A 147 -13.12 -10.69 -9.55
CA LYS A 147 -14.10 -10.82 -10.65
C LYS A 147 -13.53 -11.59 -11.85
N THR A 148 -12.21 -11.72 -11.94
CA THR A 148 -11.45 -12.27 -13.08
C THR A 148 -10.31 -13.18 -12.64
N GLY A 149 -9.70 -13.88 -13.60
CA GLY A 149 -8.53 -14.73 -13.37
C GLY A 149 -8.84 -16.08 -12.70
N PRO A 150 -7.79 -16.88 -12.39
CA PRO A 150 -7.93 -18.23 -11.84
C PRO A 150 -8.61 -18.30 -10.46
N SER A 151 -8.46 -17.24 -9.67
CA SER A 151 -9.03 -17.09 -8.32
C SER A 151 -10.37 -16.34 -8.31
N LYS A 152 -11.08 -16.27 -9.45
CA LYS A 152 -12.38 -15.60 -9.54
C LYS A 152 -13.36 -16.15 -8.51
N GLY A 153 -14.04 -15.26 -7.80
CA GLY A 153 -15.00 -15.59 -6.74
C GLY A 153 -14.36 -15.78 -5.36
N GLU A 154 -13.03 -15.84 -5.27
CA GLU A 154 -12.33 -15.87 -3.98
C GLU A 154 -12.32 -14.46 -3.36
N ALA A 155 -12.60 -14.41 -2.05
CA ALA A 155 -12.49 -13.19 -1.26
C ALA A 155 -11.07 -13.06 -0.71
N VAL A 156 -10.39 -11.96 -1.03
CA VAL A 156 -9.00 -11.72 -0.65
C VAL A 156 -8.83 -10.38 0.05
N TRP A 157 -7.70 -10.23 0.74
CA TRP A 157 -7.24 -8.93 1.21
C TRP A 157 -6.33 -8.32 0.16
N VAL A 158 -6.55 -7.05 -0.18
CA VAL A 158 -5.76 -6.33 -1.16
C VAL A 158 -5.10 -5.13 -0.49
N ASP A 159 -3.76 -5.11 -0.45
CA ASP A 159 -3.00 -3.97 0.07
C ASP A 159 -2.96 -2.83 -0.96
N GLY A 160 -3.30 -1.60 -0.55
CA GLY A 160 -3.48 -0.45 -1.42
C GLY A 160 -4.87 -0.41 -2.06
N PRO A 161 -5.02 0.21 -3.25
CA PRO A 161 -3.97 0.77 -4.10
C PRO A 161 -3.43 2.12 -3.58
N GLU A 162 -2.16 2.41 -3.91
CA GLU A 162 -1.55 3.72 -3.70
C GLU A 162 -1.79 4.64 -4.92
N TYR A 163 -1.62 5.96 -4.76
CA TYR A 163 -1.80 6.97 -5.82
C TYR A 163 -1.16 6.58 -7.15
N GLU A 164 0.10 6.12 -7.12
CA GLU A 164 0.83 5.75 -8.34
C GLU A 164 0.16 4.60 -9.10
N THR A 165 -0.41 3.63 -8.38
CA THR A 165 -1.18 2.54 -9.00
C THR A 165 -2.50 3.06 -9.54
N ILE A 166 -3.18 3.95 -8.79
CA ILE A 166 -4.47 4.54 -9.18
C ILE A 166 -4.30 5.41 -10.44
N ALA A 167 -3.33 6.32 -10.46
CA ALA A 167 -3.07 7.20 -11.58
C ALA A 167 -2.46 6.43 -12.76
N GLY A 168 -1.47 5.57 -12.51
CA GLY A 168 -0.73 4.84 -13.54
C GLY A 168 -1.56 3.78 -14.26
N CYS A 169 -2.43 3.07 -13.55
CA CYS A 169 -3.25 1.99 -14.10
C CYS A 169 -4.75 2.31 -14.20
N GLY A 170 -5.19 3.45 -13.66
CA GLY A 170 -6.55 3.96 -13.78
C GLY A 170 -6.62 5.08 -14.82
N SER A 171 -6.49 6.33 -14.37
CA SER A 171 -6.67 7.52 -15.23
C SER A 171 -5.76 7.52 -16.46
N ASN A 172 -4.50 7.10 -16.30
CA ASN A 172 -3.56 7.05 -17.42
C ASN A 172 -3.93 5.99 -18.46
N TRP A 173 -4.70 4.96 -18.08
CA TRP A 173 -5.26 3.98 -19.02
C TRP A 173 -6.68 4.33 -19.49
N GLY A 174 -7.26 5.43 -19.00
CA GLY A 174 -8.64 5.82 -19.28
C GLY A 174 -9.67 5.00 -18.50
N ILE A 175 -9.28 4.37 -17.39
CA ILE A 175 -10.14 3.52 -16.58
C ILE A 175 -10.46 4.24 -15.26
N PHE A 176 -11.75 4.50 -15.02
CA PHE A 176 -12.24 5.23 -13.86
C PHE A 176 -13.08 4.37 -12.92
N ASP A 177 -12.86 3.05 -12.93
CA ASP A 177 -13.49 2.09 -12.01
C ASP A 177 -12.51 1.74 -10.87
N PRO A 178 -12.77 2.16 -9.62
CA PRO A 178 -11.90 1.85 -8.48
C PRO A 178 -11.82 0.35 -8.18
N ASP A 179 -12.86 -0.43 -8.45
CA ASP A 179 -12.86 -1.87 -8.20
C ASP A 179 -11.95 -2.60 -9.19
N PHE A 180 -11.93 -2.17 -10.45
CA PHE A 180 -10.98 -2.67 -11.44
C PHE A 180 -9.53 -2.44 -10.98
N ILE A 181 -9.23 -1.24 -10.47
CA ILE A 181 -7.88 -0.90 -10.00
C ILE A 181 -7.50 -1.74 -8.77
N ILE A 182 -8.44 -1.97 -7.84
CA ILE A 182 -8.21 -2.83 -6.67
C ILE A 182 -7.90 -4.26 -7.13
N GLU A 183 -8.69 -4.80 -8.06
CA GLU A 183 -8.47 -6.13 -8.60
C GLU A 183 -7.13 -6.25 -9.31
N LEU A 184 -6.80 -5.31 -10.20
CA LEU A 184 -5.50 -5.25 -10.88
C LEU A 184 -4.34 -5.20 -9.87
N ASN A 185 -4.47 -4.37 -8.85
CA ASN A 185 -3.47 -4.24 -7.81
C ASN A 185 -3.26 -5.58 -7.07
N SER A 186 -4.33 -6.36 -6.81
CA SER A 186 -4.24 -7.70 -6.21
C SER A 186 -3.45 -8.70 -7.07
N LEU A 187 -3.54 -8.59 -8.40
CA LEU A 187 -2.79 -9.42 -9.34
C LEU A 187 -1.30 -9.10 -9.29
N THR A 188 -0.95 -7.83 -9.04
CA THR A 188 0.43 -7.38 -8.90
C THR A 188 1.13 -8.02 -7.69
N PHE A 189 0.39 -8.52 -6.71
CA PHE A 189 0.92 -9.31 -5.59
C PHE A 189 0.87 -10.81 -5.87
N SER A 190 -0.22 -11.30 -6.47
CA SER A 190 -0.44 -12.73 -6.74
C SER A 190 0.44 -13.30 -7.86
N ILE A 191 0.71 -12.52 -8.92
CA ILE A 191 1.49 -12.95 -10.11
C ILE A 191 2.98 -13.10 -9.81
N VAL A 192 3.50 -12.44 -8.76
CA VAL A 192 4.94 -12.49 -8.41
C VAL A 192 5.28 -13.64 -7.45
N GLY A 193 4.39 -14.63 -7.32
CA GLY A 193 4.71 -15.91 -6.70
C GLY A 193 4.53 -15.95 -5.19
N ILE A 194 3.54 -15.23 -4.63
CA ILE A 194 3.09 -15.48 -3.27
C ILE A 194 2.28 -16.79 -3.29
N PRO A 195 2.74 -17.85 -2.60
CA PRO A 195 2.00 -19.10 -2.55
C PRO A 195 0.62 -18.90 -1.92
N SER A 196 -0.39 -19.63 -2.39
CA SER A 196 -1.78 -19.57 -1.91
C SER A 196 -1.98 -19.95 -0.42
N TRP A 197 -0.91 -20.30 0.30
CA TRP A 197 -0.87 -20.52 1.75
C TRP A 197 -0.43 -19.28 2.55
N VAL A 198 0.08 -18.24 1.88
CA VAL A 198 0.54 -16.98 2.50
C VAL A 198 -0.54 -15.89 2.39
N GLN A 199 -1.45 -15.99 1.41
CA GLN A 199 -2.72 -15.28 1.50
C GLN A 199 -3.54 -15.92 2.62
N PRO A 200 -4.09 -15.14 3.57
CA PRO A 200 -4.87 -15.69 4.67
C PRO A 200 -6.11 -16.35 4.09
N ARG A 201 -6.05 -17.67 3.83
CA ARG A 201 -7.25 -18.48 3.70
C ARG A 201 -7.97 -18.33 5.03
N ARG A 202 -9.28 -18.03 4.96
CA ARG A 202 -10.18 -18.09 6.12
C ARG A 202 -9.83 -19.33 6.95
N LEU A 203 -9.53 -19.11 8.24
CA LEU A 203 -9.81 -20.13 9.24
C LEU A 203 -11.34 -20.31 9.31
#